data_AF-K0RKV3-F1
#
_entry.id   AF-K0RKV3-F1
#
_cell.length_a   1.000
_cell.length_b   1.000
_cell.length_c   1.000
_cell.angle_alpha   90.00
_cell.angle_beta   90.00
_cell.angle_gamma   90.00
#
_symmetry.space_group_name_H-M   'P 1'
#
loop_
_entity.id
_entity.type
_entity.pdbx_description
1 polymer ?
#
loop_
_entity_poly.entity_id
_entity_poly.type
_entity_poly.pdbx_seq_one_letter_code
_entity_poly.pdbx_strand_id
1 'polypeptide(L)'
;MKLLLSLALASASARSATAASNGHKCACEAEEMDFKIDCDNKQAMTDALDFLNANGCTEKGSCDAGTDCEKNYLIVQSHHDYCPEENIPPAIEDGFHDFDESCLGCDILREYTEGAPDCPAAVCTDTSGEDAYLSLIEKNCASDCSTEECTGLFLTLRVVHDSCPHGVLTDAAERGLHDLEGPCKEVVCNAGGKDEDPLMCTEADKAGHDDHDDHGDHDDHDDHDDHDDHDDHDDHDDHDEEKEAEVSAPASSEPETPSGSAVAGASLGVAAFITGLAMF
;
A
#
# COMPACT_ATOMS: atom_id res chain seq x y z
N MET A 1 53.91 19.53 -3.97
CA MET A 1 52.90 18.63 -4.56
C MET A 1 51.61 18.80 -3.78
N LYS A 2 50.64 19.53 -4.35
CA LYS A 2 49.27 19.64 -3.82
C LYS A 2 48.46 18.54 -4.50
N LEU A 3 47.98 17.57 -3.74
CA LEU A 3 47.04 16.56 -4.22
C LEU A 3 45.64 17.10 -3.93
N LEU A 4 44.92 17.46 -5.00
CA LEU A 4 43.52 17.86 -4.95
C LEU A 4 42.66 16.58 -4.96
N LEU A 5 41.95 16.33 -3.87
CA LEU A 5 40.96 15.27 -3.78
C LEU A 5 39.62 15.86 -4.22
N SER A 6 39.21 15.56 -5.45
CA SER A 6 37.90 15.93 -5.98
C SER A 6 36.85 15.02 -5.35
N LEU A 7 36.02 15.58 -4.47
CA LEU A 7 34.83 14.93 -3.95
C LEU A 7 33.71 15.11 -4.99
N ALA A 8 33.36 14.03 -5.69
CA ALA A 8 32.17 14.01 -6.52
C ALA A 8 30.95 13.85 -5.61
N LEU A 9 30.15 14.91 -5.49
CA LEU A 9 28.79 14.80 -4.95
C LEU A 9 27.96 14.03 -5.98
N ALA A 10 27.60 12.80 -5.66
CA ALA A 10 26.49 12.13 -6.32
C ALA A 10 25.20 12.78 -5.79
N SER A 11 24.55 13.59 -6.63
CA SER A 11 23.20 14.05 -6.37
C SER A 11 22.27 12.84 -6.45
N ALA A 12 21.88 12.30 -5.29
CA ALA A 12 20.74 11.41 -5.21
C ALA A 12 19.51 12.23 -5.55
N SER A 13 18.99 12.05 -6.76
CA SER A 13 17.70 12.58 -7.15
C SER A 13 16.67 11.75 -6.40
N ALA A 14 16.16 12.26 -5.28
CA ALA A 14 14.97 11.74 -4.66
C ALA A 14 13.84 11.86 -5.70
N ARG A 15 13.44 10.74 -6.30
CA ARG A 15 12.14 10.67 -6.95
C ARG A 15 11.14 10.76 -5.80
N SER A 16 10.44 11.88 -5.73
CA SER A 16 9.20 11.95 -4.97
C SER A 16 8.25 10.98 -5.68
N ALA A 17 8.15 9.75 -5.17
CA ALA A 17 6.95 8.98 -5.37
C ALA A 17 5.87 9.78 -4.62
N THR A 18 4.97 10.40 -5.37
CA THR A 18 3.71 10.89 -4.82
C THR A 18 3.02 9.69 -4.18
N ALA A 19 3.08 9.63 -2.86
CA ALA A 19 2.36 8.68 -2.04
C ALA A 19 0.87 8.84 -2.36
N ALA A 20 0.20 7.77 -2.78
CA ALA A 20 -1.10 7.87 -3.44
C ALA A 20 -2.16 7.10 -2.66
N SER A 21 -2.73 7.74 -1.65
CA SER A 21 -4.18 7.67 -1.44
C SER A 21 -4.74 8.98 -2.00
N ASN A 22 -5.84 8.93 -2.76
CA ASN A 22 -6.41 10.15 -3.35
C ASN A 22 -7.26 10.96 -2.33
N GLY A 23 -7.19 10.64 -1.03
CA GLY A 23 -8.04 11.24 0.00
C GLY A 23 -9.47 10.68 0.03
N HIS A 24 -9.75 9.63 -0.73
CA HIS A 24 -11.06 8.99 -0.82
C HIS A 24 -11.31 8.13 0.42
N LYS A 25 -12.53 8.15 0.98
CA LYS A 25 -12.87 7.31 2.13
C LYS A 25 -13.24 5.90 1.68
N CYS A 26 -12.66 4.87 2.31
CA CYS A 26 -13.00 3.48 1.97
C CYS A 26 -14.48 3.14 2.14
N ALA A 27 -15.16 3.78 3.09
CA ALA A 27 -16.61 3.63 3.22
C ALA A 27 -17.37 4.09 1.97
N CYS A 28 -16.89 5.15 1.30
CA CYS A 28 -17.49 5.67 0.07
C CYS A 28 -17.21 4.75 -1.12
N GLU A 29 -15.96 4.28 -1.24
CA GLU A 29 -15.59 3.28 -2.26
C GLU A 29 -16.40 1.99 -2.10
N ALA A 30 -16.61 1.53 -0.86
CA ALA A 30 -17.44 0.36 -0.56
C ALA A 30 -18.90 0.55 -1.00
N GLU A 31 -19.49 1.72 -0.76
CA GLU A 31 -20.83 2.05 -1.23
C GLU A 31 -20.92 2.11 -2.77
N GLU A 32 -19.96 2.79 -3.41
CA GLU A 32 -19.95 2.98 -4.87
C GLU A 32 -19.75 1.67 -5.62
N MET A 33 -18.81 0.85 -5.15
CA MET A 33 -18.45 -0.42 -5.78
C MET A 33 -19.29 -1.59 -5.29
N ASP A 34 -20.28 -1.38 -4.41
CA ASP A 34 -21.17 -2.41 -3.86
C ASP A 34 -20.39 -3.58 -3.22
N PHE A 35 -19.56 -3.25 -2.22
CA PHE A 35 -18.98 -4.22 -1.29
C PHE A 35 -19.17 -3.77 0.16
N LYS A 36 -18.89 -4.67 1.11
CA LYS A 36 -19.01 -4.39 2.54
C LYS A 36 -17.69 -4.66 3.23
N ILE A 37 -17.29 -3.75 4.11
CA ILE A 37 -16.20 -3.95 5.06
C ILE A 37 -16.77 -4.70 6.27
N ASP A 38 -16.43 -5.98 6.39
CA ASP A 38 -16.96 -6.88 7.41
C ASP A 38 -15.85 -7.79 7.94
N CYS A 39 -15.36 -7.49 9.14
CA CYS A 39 -14.24 -8.19 9.75
C CYS A 39 -14.51 -9.68 10.04
N ASP A 40 -15.76 -10.13 10.01
CA ASP A 40 -16.09 -11.56 10.12
C ASP A 40 -16.02 -12.28 8.76
N ASN A 41 -16.01 -11.55 7.64
CA ASN A 41 -16.03 -12.10 6.30
C ASN A 41 -14.62 -12.32 5.71
N LYS A 42 -13.84 -13.18 6.37
CA LYS A 42 -12.49 -13.58 5.92
C LYS A 42 -12.46 -14.17 4.50
N GLN A 43 -13.58 -14.75 4.05
CA GLN A 43 -13.68 -15.30 2.70
C GLN A 43 -13.66 -14.21 1.63
N ALA A 44 -14.33 -13.08 1.85
CA ALA A 44 -14.31 -11.98 0.88
C ALA A 44 -12.90 -11.43 0.67
N MET A 45 -12.12 -11.27 1.74
CA MET A 45 -10.72 -10.85 1.65
C MET A 45 -9.89 -11.87 0.86
N THR A 46 -10.03 -13.15 1.20
CA THR A 46 -9.26 -14.24 0.54
C THR A 46 -9.61 -14.36 -0.94
N ASP A 47 -10.90 -14.32 -1.29
CA ASP A 47 -11.37 -14.37 -2.68
C ASP A 47 -10.84 -13.17 -3.48
N ALA A 48 -10.80 -11.98 -2.87
CA ALA A 48 -10.29 -10.77 -3.50
C ALA A 48 -8.78 -10.84 -3.74
N LEU A 49 -7.99 -11.27 -2.75
CA LEU A 49 -6.55 -11.48 -2.94
C LEU A 49 -6.25 -12.57 -3.99
N ASP A 50 -7.00 -13.67 -3.99
CA ASP A 50 -6.89 -14.72 -5.01
C ASP A 50 -7.19 -14.16 -6.41
N PHE A 51 -8.17 -13.26 -6.53
CA PHE A 51 -8.46 -12.56 -7.78
C PHE A 51 -7.28 -11.70 -8.24
N LEU A 52 -6.72 -10.86 -7.35
CA LEU A 52 -5.59 -9.99 -7.67
C LEU A 52 -4.39 -10.79 -8.20
N ASN A 53 -4.06 -11.88 -7.50
CA ASN A 53 -2.97 -12.79 -7.87
C ASN A 53 -3.19 -13.50 -9.21
N ALA A 54 -4.43 -13.81 -9.57
CA ALA A 54 -4.75 -14.59 -10.76
C ALA A 54 -4.92 -13.74 -12.05
N ASN A 55 -5.14 -12.44 -11.94
CA ASN A 55 -5.61 -11.61 -13.06
C ASN A 55 -4.64 -10.52 -13.52
N GLY A 56 -3.37 -10.55 -13.07
CA GLY A 56 -2.35 -9.62 -13.55
C GLY A 56 -2.56 -8.19 -13.06
N CYS A 57 -3.07 -8.03 -11.83
CA CYS A 57 -3.37 -6.73 -11.23
C CYS A 57 -2.12 -5.92 -10.81
N THR A 58 -0.92 -6.43 -11.06
CA THR A 58 0.36 -5.70 -10.90
C THR A 58 0.82 -5.05 -12.22
N GLU A 59 0.09 -5.25 -13.31
CA GLU A 59 0.45 -4.65 -14.59
C GLU A 59 0.05 -3.18 -14.60
N LYS A 60 0.88 -2.32 -15.20
CA LYS A 60 0.60 -0.87 -15.24
C LYS A 60 -0.77 -0.59 -15.88
N GLY A 61 -1.63 0.13 -15.15
CA GLY A 61 -2.98 0.50 -15.58
C GLY A 61 -4.01 -0.62 -15.45
N SER A 62 -3.65 -1.77 -14.89
CA SER A 62 -4.60 -2.87 -14.62
C SER A 62 -5.56 -2.55 -13.48
N CYS A 63 -5.14 -1.65 -12.58
CA CYS A 63 -5.86 -1.25 -11.37
C CYS A 63 -6.37 0.20 -11.43
N ASP A 64 -6.66 0.69 -12.65
CA ASP A 64 -7.29 2.00 -12.85
C ASP A 64 -8.73 2.02 -12.30
N ALA A 65 -9.28 3.22 -12.14
CA ALA A 65 -10.63 3.45 -11.63
C ALA A 65 -11.72 2.66 -12.40
N GLY A 66 -12.62 2.02 -11.66
CA GLY A 66 -13.71 1.18 -12.15
C GLY A 66 -13.31 -0.22 -12.61
N THR A 67 -12.06 -0.64 -12.39
CA THR A 67 -11.61 -2.00 -12.77
C THR A 67 -11.92 -3.04 -11.69
N ASP A 68 -12.00 -4.31 -12.09
CA ASP A 68 -12.12 -5.40 -11.12
C ASP A 68 -10.86 -5.52 -10.23
N CYS A 69 -9.68 -5.16 -10.74
CA CYS A 69 -8.46 -5.13 -9.93
C CYS A 69 -8.57 -4.07 -8.82
N GLU A 70 -9.01 -2.86 -9.13
CA GLU A 70 -9.23 -1.81 -8.13
C GLU A 70 -10.22 -2.28 -7.07
N LYS A 71 -11.40 -2.77 -7.48
CA LYS A 71 -12.40 -3.24 -6.52
C LYS A 71 -11.86 -4.33 -5.58
N ASN A 72 -11.15 -5.32 -6.11
CA ASN A 72 -10.61 -6.39 -5.28
C ASN A 72 -9.46 -5.91 -4.37
N TYR A 73 -8.65 -4.97 -4.84
CA TYR A 73 -7.63 -4.33 -4.02
C TYR A 73 -8.25 -3.55 -2.87
N LEU A 74 -9.27 -2.72 -3.13
CA LEU A 74 -9.97 -1.96 -2.11
C LEU A 74 -10.72 -2.86 -1.12
N ILE A 75 -11.23 -4.02 -1.54
CA ILE A 75 -11.76 -5.02 -0.60
C ILE A 75 -10.67 -5.46 0.37
N VAL A 76 -9.47 -5.80 -0.12
CA VAL A 76 -8.40 -6.29 0.75
C VAL A 76 -7.85 -5.19 1.66
N GLN A 77 -7.46 -4.06 1.08
CA GLN A 77 -6.85 -2.94 1.78
C GLN A 77 -7.79 -2.34 2.85
N SER A 78 -9.06 -2.11 2.52
CA SER A 78 -10.00 -1.54 3.51
C SER A 78 -10.25 -2.45 4.70
N HIS A 79 -10.20 -3.78 4.53
CA HIS A 79 -10.31 -4.71 5.65
C HIS A 79 -9.02 -4.72 6.47
N HIS A 80 -7.86 -4.81 5.81
CA HIS A 80 -6.55 -4.77 6.45
C HIS A 80 -6.37 -3.53 7.35
N ASP A 81 -6.72 -2.36 6.83
CA ASP A 81 -6.53 -1.09 7.55
C ASP A 81 -7.56 -0.90 8.67
N TYR A 82 -8.79 -1.43 8.50
CA TYR A 82 -9.88 -1.26 9.46
C TYR A 82 -9.92 -2.32 10.56
N CYS A 83 -9.80 -3.60 10.21
CA CYS A 83 -10.14 -4.68 11.13
C CYS A 83 -9.03 -4.95 12.15
N PRO A 84 -9.37 -5.56 13.30
CA PRO A 84 -8.37 -6.13 14.21
C PRO A 84 -7.54 -7.20 13.51
N GLU A 85 -6.24 -7.29 13.83
CA GLU A 85 -5.30 -8.28 13.26
C GLU A 85 -5.84 -9.71 13.38
N GLU A 86 -6.47 -10.07 14.52
CA GLU A 86 -7.01 -11.42 14.71
C GLU A 86 -8.14 -11.78 13.71
N ASN A 87 -8.74 -10.77 13.09
CA ASN A 87 -9.80 -10.89 12.10
C ASN A 87 -9.27 -10.93 10.66
N ILE A 88 -8.00 -10.61 10.43
CA ILE A 88 -7.37 -10.66 9.11
C ILE A 88 -6.67 -12.01 8.89
N PRO A 89 -6.83 -12.66 7.73
CA PRO A 89 -6.03 -13.84 7.38
C PRO A 89 -4.55 -13.45 7.21
N PRO A 90 -3.58 -14.22 7.71
CA PRO A 90 -2.15 -13.87 7.58
C PRO A 90 -1.64 -13.69 6.14
N ALA A 91 -2.28 -14.34 5.16
CA ALA A 91 -1.94 -14.14 3.75
C ALA A 91 -2.36 -12.76 3.22
N ILE A 92 -3.36 -12.15 3.85
CA ILE A 92 -3.84 -10.81 3.52
C ILE A 92 -2.85 -9.78 4.02
N GLU A 93 -2.42 -9.86 5.28
CA GLU A 93 -1.43 -8.94 5.89
C GLU A 93 -0.25 -8.69 4.94
N ASP A 94 0.40 -9.73 4.43
CA ASP A 94 1.55 -9.53 3.54
C ASP A 94 1.16 -9.43 2.05
N GLY A 95 0.13 -10.13 1.61
CA GLY A 95 -0.07 -10.42 0.19
C GLY A 95 -0.48 -9.22 -0.65
N PHE A 96 -1.23 -8.28 -0.07
CA PHE A 96 -1.80 -7.16 -0.83
C PHE A 96 -0.78 -6.05 -1.13
N HIS A 97 0.31 -5.98 -0.36
CA HIS A 97 1.41 -5.04 -0.61
C HIS A 97 2.14 -5.29 -1.94
N ASP A 98 1.92 -6.43 -2.60
CA ASP A 98 2.42 -6.66 -3.98
C ASP A 98 1.77 -5.70 -5.00
N PHE A 99 0.64 -5.08 -4.63
CA PHE A 99 -0.19 -4.26 -5.51
C PHE A 99 -0.08 -2.76 -5.22
N ASP A 100 0.64 -2.33 -4.17
CA ASP A 100 0.76 -0.93 -3.74
C ASP A 100 1.35 0.01 -4.81
N GLU A 101 2.18 -0.51 -5.71
CA GLU A 101 2.73 0.28 -6.83
C GLU A 101 1.74 0.44 -8.00
N SER A 102 0.75 -0.45 -8.11
CA SER A 102 -0.15 -0.56 -9.26
C SER A 102 -1.56 -0.06 -8.96
N CYS A 103 -1.99 -0.21 -7.71
CA CYS A 103 -3.31 0.12 -7.23
C CYS A 103 -3.26 1.34 -6.32
N LEU A 104 -4.35 2.11 -6.33
CA LEU A 104 -4.55 3.24 -5.45
C LEU A 104 -5.43 2.82 -4.27
N GLY A 105 -5.02 3.17 -3.04
CA GLY A 105 -5.80 2.92 -1.83
C GLY A 105 -6.82 4.00 -1.50
N CYS A 106 -7.63 3.71 -0.47
CA CYS A 106 -8.56 4.64 0.16
C CYS A 106 -8.20 4.84 1.64
N ASP A 107 -8.65 5.92 2.24
CA ASP A 107 -8.40 6.24 3.64
C ASP A 107 -9.47 5.62 4.54
N ILE A 108 -9.04 4.85 5.53
CA ILE A 108 -9.86 4.36 6.63
C ILE A 108 -9.03 4.30 7.91
N LEU A 109 -9.66 4.57 9.04
CA LEU A 109 -9.02 4.41 10.35
C LEU A 109 -9.31 3.02 10.89
N ARG A 110 -8.36 2.43 11.62
CA ARG A 110 -8.59 1.17 12.34
C ARG A 110 -9.78 1.27 13.30
N GLU A 111 -10.45 0.13 13.50
CA GLU A 111 -11.52 -0.04 14.47
C GLU A 111 -11.12 0.47 15.87
N TYR A 112 -11.99 1.30 16.43
CA TYR A 112 -11.77 1.91 17.74
C TYR A 112 -11.75 0.86 18.86
N THR A 113 -10.68 0.87 19.67
CA THR A 113 -10.54 0.00 20.84
C THR A 113 -10.91 0.74 22.13
N GLU A 114 -11.97 0.30 22.81
CA GLU A 114 -12.42 0.91 24.06
C GLU A 114 -11.33 0.83 25.15
N GLY A 115 -10.96 2.00 25.68
CA GLY A 115 -9.99 2.11 26.77
C GLY A 115 -8.52 2.14 26.31
N ALA A 116 -8.23 1.98 25.02
CA ALA A 116 -6.90 2.23 24.49
C ALA A 116 -6.59 3.74 24.46
N PRO A 117 -5.33 4.16 24.70
CA PRO A 117 -4.92 5.56 24.64
C PRO A 117 -4.94 6.10 23.20
N ASP A 118 -4.87 7.42 23.06
CA ASP A 118 -4.69 8.04 21.74
C ASP A 118 -3.31 7.70 21.17
N CYS A 119 -3.24 7.44 19.87
CA CYS A 119 -1.99 7.20 19.16
C CYS A 119 -1.12 8.47 19.12
N PRO A 120 0.22 8.33 19.08
CA PRO A 120 1.06 9.46 18.70
C PRO A 120 0.72 9.91 17.28
N ALA A 121 0.85 11.21 17.01
CA ALA A 121 0.62 11.73 15.66
C ALA A 121 1.69 11.17 14.70
N ALA A 122 1.25 10.64 13.56
CA ALA A 122 2.13 10.17 12.50
C ALA A 122 2.88 11.35 11.85
N VAL A 123 4.11 11.09 11.39
CA VAL A 123 4.91 12.06 10.63
C VAL A 123 5.22 11.48 9.27
N CYS A 124 4.37 11.78 8.28
CA CYS A 124 4.44 11.19 6.94
C CYS A 124 5.48 11.82 6.01
N THR A 125 6.32 12.71 6.54
CA THR A 125 7.25 13.53 5.74
C THR A 125 8.71 13.32 6.15
N ASP A 126 8.96 12.44 7.11
CA ASP A 126 10.30 12.07 7.55
C ASP A 126 10.50 10.55 7.46
N THR A 127 11.59 10.08 8.08
CA THR A 127 12.00 8.67 8.05
C THR A 127 11.72 7.96 9.37
N SER A 128 10.90 8.55 10.24
CA SER A 128 10.68 8.03 11.60
C SER A 128 10.09 6.62 11.61
N GLY A 129 9.18 6.30 10.70
CA GLY A 129 8.65 4.95 10.55
C GLY A 129 9.71 3.94 10.10
N GLU A 130 10.49 4.28 9.07
CA GLU A 130 11.57 3.41 8.56
C GLU A 130 12.69 3.21 9.61
N ASP A 131 13.12 4.29 10.28
CA ASP A 131 14.10 4.24 11.37
C ASP A 131 13.58 3.39 12.54
N ALA A 132 12.27 3.43 12.82
CA ALA A 132 11.65 2.61 13.84
C ALA A 132 11.66 1.13 13.45
N TYR A 133 11.33 0.79 12.20
CA TYR A 133 11.42 -0.58 11.68
C TYR A 133 12.84 -1.16 11.82
N LEU A 134 13.85 -0.45 11.32
CA LEU A 134 15.24 -0.89 11.41
C LEU A 134 15.68 -1.12 12.87
N SER A 135 15.23 -0.25 13.79
CA SER A 135 15.51 -0.38 15.21
C SER A 135 14.81 -1.58 15.87
N LEU A 136 13.56 -1.89 15.46
CA LEU A 136 12.82 -3.06 15.93
C LEU A 136 13.54 -4.37 15.57
N ILE A 137 14.07 -4.44 14.33
CA ILE A 137 14.86 -5.59 13.86
C ILE A 137 16.19 -5.69 14.61
N GLU A 138 16.95 -4.59 14.73
CA GLU A 138 18.24 -4.58 15.45
C GLU A 138 18.10 -5.06 16.90
N LYS A 139 16.98 -4.71 17.54
CA LYS A 139 16.69 -5.03 18.94
C LYS A 139 15.97 -6.36 19.13
N ASN A 140 15.64 -7.07 18.03
CA ASN A 140 14.95 -8.35 18.05
C ASN A 140 13.58 -8.27 18.78
N CYS A 141 12.86 -7.17 18.58
CA CYS A 141 11.55 -6.91 19.21
C CYS A 141 10.46 -7.91 18.76
N ALA A 142 10.63 -8.57 17.62
CA ALA A 142 9.76 -9.66 17.16
C ALA A 142 9.81 -10.90 18.08
N SER A 143 10.81 -11.02 18.96
CA SER A 143 10.85 -12.10 19.95
C SER A 143 10.25 -11.71 21.30
N ASP A 144 10.30 -10.42 21.65
CA ASP A 144 9.83 -9.88 22.93
C ASP A 144 9.58 -8.37 22.79
N CYS A 145 8.31 -8.00 22.65
CA CYS A 145 7.88 -6.61 22.55
C CYS A 145 7.54 -5.98 23.91
N SER A 146 7.90 -6.60 25.04
CA SER A 146 7.50 -6.14 26.37
C SER A 146 8.25 -4.90 26.89
N THR A 147 9.34 -4.50 26.21
CA THR A 147 10.15 -3.34 26.65
C THR A 147 9.54 -2.03 26.15
N GLU A 148 9.62 -0.97 26.97
CA GLU A 148 9.14 0.38 26.59
C GLU A 148 9.77 0.87 25.27
N GLU A 149 11.00 0.45 24.99
CA GLU A 149 11.68 0.77 23.75
C GLU A 149 11.04 0.06 22.55
N CYS A 150 10.78 -1.25 22.63
CA CYS A 150 10.09 -1.97 21.57
C CYS A 150 8.65 -1.49 21.37
N THR A 151 7.89 -1.24 22.45
CA THR A 151 6.52 -0.74 22.33
C THR A 151 6.48 0.66 21.70
N GLY A 152 7.43 1.53 22.08
CA GLY A 152 7.53 2.87 21.51
C GLY A 152 7.87 2.86 20.01
N LEU A 153 8.85 2.05 19.60
CA LEU A 153 9.22 1.91 18.20
C LEU A 153 8.10 1.28 17.37
N PHE A 154 7.44 0.24 17.90
CA PHE A 154 6.31 -0.40 17.23
C PHE A 154 5.17 0.60 17.01
N LEU A 155 4.82 1.41 18.02
CA LEU A 155 3.82 2.47 17.86
C LEU A 155 4.23 3.50 16.80
N THR A 156 5.51 3.92 16.75
CA THR A 156 5.99 4.83 15.71
C THR A 156 5.84 4.24 14.30
N LEU A 157 6.24 2.99 14.10
CA LEU A 157 6.07 2.31 12.81
C LEU A 157 4.59 2.17 12.46
N ARG A 158 3.77 1.67 13.39
CA ARG A 158 2.35 1.40 13.19
C ARG A 158 1.55 2.66 12.85
N VAL A 159 1.78 3.79 13.53
CA VAL A 159 1.04 5.02 13.19
C VAL A 159 1.43 5.58 11.83
N VAL A 160 2.68 5.39 11.39
CA VAL A 160 3.09 5.79 10.04
C VAL A 160 2.42 4.90 9.01
N HIS A 161 2.44 3.58 9.22
CA HIS A 161 1.72 2.62 8.39
C HIS A 161 0.23 2.97 8.27
N ASP A 162 -0.47 3.15 9.39
CA ASP A 162 -1.93 3.30 9.37
C ASP A 162 -2.44 4.68 8.92
N SER A 163 -1.63 5.73 9.04
CA SER A 163 -2.10 7.13 8.89
C SER A 163 -1.39 7.89 7.78
N CYS A 164 -0.35 7.33 7.18
CA CYS A 164 0.35 7.94 6.07
C CYS A 164 -0.02 7.26 4.76
N PRO A 165 0.03 7.98 3.62
CA PRO A 165 -0.29 7.34 2.35
C PRO A 165 0.75 6.28 2.00
N HIS A 166 0.34 5.25 1.26
CA HIS A 166 1.20 4.13 0.85
C HIS A 166 2.44 4.65 0.10
N GLY A 167 3.58 3.98 0.32
CA GLY A 167 4.88 4.38 -0.25
C GLY A 167 5.67 5.39 0.60
N VAL A 168 5.15 5.79 1.77
CA VAL A 168 5.95 6.47 2.81
C VAL A 168 6.92 5.49 3.48
N LEU A 169 6.48 4.26 3.73
CA LEU A 169 7.33 3.16 4.17
C LEU A 169 7.82 2.33 2.98
N THR A 170 8.91 1.61 3.18
CA THR A 170 9.37 0.61 2.21
C THR A 170 8.55 -0.69 2.35
N ASP A 171 8.43 -1.48 1.29
CA ASP A 171 7.75 -2.80 1.35
C ASP A 171 8.30 -3.70 2.47
N ALA A 172 9.58 -3.56 2.79
CA ALA A 172 10.21 -4.29 3.89
C ALA A 172 9.67 -3.85 5.25
N ALA A 173 9.43 -2.55 5.43
CA ALA A 173 8.84 -2.00 6.65
C ALA A 173 7.33 -2.26 6.74
N GLU A 174 6.59 -2.12 5.63
CA GLU A 174 5.14 -2.43 5.57
C GLU A 174 4.89 -3.88 5.96
N ARG A 175 5.50 -4.84 5.25
CA ARG A 175 5.35 -6.28 5.55
C ARG A 175 6.00 -6.66 6.88
N GLY A 176 7.13 -6.04 7.19
CA GLY A 176 7.88 -6.31 8.41
C GLY A 176 7.16 -5.88 9.69
N LEU A 177 6.19 -4.96 9.59
CA LEU A 177 5.29 -4.62 10.70
C LEU A 177 4.49 -5.84 11.15
N HIS A 178 3.97 -6.66 10.22
CA HIS A 178 3.10 -7.81 10.53
C HIS A 178 3.81 -8.90 11.35
N ASP A 179 5.12 -9.11 11.10
CA ASP A 179 5.96 -9.98 11.94
C ASP A 179 6.04 -9.52 13.41
N LEU A 180 5.79 -8.23 13.67
CA LEU A 180 5.85 -7.62 14.99
C LEU A 180 4.47 -7.54 15.67
N GLU A 181 3.37 -7.60 14.93
CA GLU A 181 2.02 -7.43 15.49
C GLU A 181 1.63 -8.54 16.47
N GLY A 182 1.98 -9.80 16.19
CA GLY A 182 1.75 -10.90 17.14
C GLY A 182 2.48 -10.70 18.48
N PRO A 183 3.80 -10.48 18.49
CA PRO A 183 4.58 -10.13 19.69
C PRO A 183 4.13 -8.84 20.39
N CYS A 184 3.70 -7.83 19.62
CA CYS A 184 3.29 -6.50 20.12
C CYS A 184 1.76 -6.34 20.25
N LYS A 185 0.97 -7.41 20.19
CA LYS A 185 -0.52 -7.34 20.14
C LYS A 185 -1.20 -6.57 21.28
N GLU A 186 -0.54 -6.46 22.43
CA GLU A 186 -1.05 -5.71 23.58
C GLU A 186 -0.78 -4.20 23.48
N VAL A 187 -0.02 -3.78 22.46
CA VAL A 187 0.34 -2.39 22.16
C VAL A 187 -0.70 -1.81 21.20
N VAL A 188 -1.77 -1.29 21.78
CA VAL A 188 -2.91 -0.72 21.04
C VAL A 188 -3.07 0.75 21.38
N CYS A 189 -3.44 1.55 20.39
CA CYS A 189 -3.83 2.95 20.52
C CYS A 189 -4.93 3.30 19.49
N ASN A 190 -5.61 4.41 19.68
CA ASN A 190 -6.65 4.92 18.76
C ASN A 190 -6.14 6.14 17.99
N ALA A 191 -6.10 6.07 16.66
CA ALA A 191 -5.76 7.20 15.80
C ALA A 191 -6.96 8.16 15.61
N GLY A 192 -8.18 7.63 15.68
CA GLY A 192 -9.44 8.37 15.62
C GLY A 192 -10.20 8.39 16.94
N GLY A 193 -11.21 9.26 17.01
CA GLY A 193 -12.10 9.37 18.16
C GLY A 193 -13.19 8.30 18.15
N LYS A 194 -13.70 7.92 19.34
CA LYS A 194 -14.81 6.97 19.51
C LYS A 194 -16.12 7.34 18.78
N ASP A 195 -16.28 8.62 18.46
CA ASP A 195 -17.48 9.18 17.85
C ASP A 195 -17.32 9.29 16.31
N GLU A 196 -16.16 8.92 15.79
CA GLU A 196 -15.89 8.77 14.36
C GLU A 196 -16.29 7.35 13.95
N ASP A 197 -17.03 7.24 12.86
CA ASP A 197 -17.43 5.95 12.27
C ASP A 197 -16.70 5.77 10.94
N PRO A 198 -15.57 5.04 10.91
CA PRO A 198 -14.79 4.84 9.69
C PRO A 198 -15.53 4.07 8.59
N LEU A 199 -16.65 3.40 8.93
CA LEU A 199 -17.48 2.64 7.99
C LEU A 199 -18.63 3.46 7.40
N MET A 200 -18.73 4.73 7.75
CA MET A 200 -19.79 5.61 7.25
C MET A 200 -19.25 6.55 6.17
N CYS A 201 -19.87 6.52 4.98
CA CYS A 201 -19.67 7.55 3.97
C CYS A 201 -20.70 8.67 4.17
N THR A 202 -20.26 9.88 4.51
CA THR A 202 -21.15 11.03 4.67
C THR A 202 -21.32 11.82 3.38
N GLU A 203 -22.37 12.63 3.28
CA GLU A 203 -22.54 13.55 2.15
C GLU A 203 -21.40 14.57 2.02
N ALA A 204 -20.70 14.89 3.12
CA ALA A 204 -19.53 15.76 3.08
C ALA A 204 -18.33 15.04 2.44
N ASP A 205 -18.16 13.75 2.71
CA ASP A 205 -17.14 12.93 2.07
C ASP A 205 -17.43 12.84 0.56
N LYS A 206 -18.71 12.61 0.19
CA LYS A 206 -19.15 12.56 -1.21
C LYS A 206 -18.95 13.88 -1.97
N ALA A 207 -19.23 15.01 -1.31
CA ALA A 207 -19.12 16.34 -1.91
C ALA A 207 -17.67 16.81 -2.09
N GLY A 208 -16.69 16.19 -1.43
CA GLY A 208 -15.28 16.48 -1.61
C GLY A 208 -14.69 15.94 -2.92
N HIS A 209 -15.46 15.18 -3.70
CA HIS A 209 -15.02 14.54 -4.94
C HIS A 209 -15.25 15.37 -6.23
N ASP A 210 -15.84 16.58 -6.12
CA ASP A 210 -16.28 17.37 -7.29
C ASP A 210 -15.29 18.48 -7.75
N ASP A 211 -14.12 18.64 -7.13
CA ASP A 211 -13.24 19.80 -7.37
C ASP A 211 -12.29 19.68 -8.59
N HIS A 212 -12.64 18.91 -9.62
CA HIS A 212 -11.82 18.83 -10.84
C HIS A 212 -12.48 18.97 -12.20
N ASP A 213 -13.75 19.39 -12.32
CA ASP A 213 -14.30 19.69 -13.66
C ASP A 213 -15.44 20.73 -13.65
N ASP A 214 -15.12 22.00 -13.36
CA ASP A 214 -15.93 23.12 -13.86
C ASP A 214 -15.07 24.36 -14.17
N HIS A 215 -14.27 24.25 -15.24
CA HIS A 215 -13.92 25.44 -16.05
C HIS A 215 -15.12 25.84 -16.91
N GLY A 216 -16.24 26.14 -16.26
CA GLY A 216 -17.49 26.60 -16.85
C GLY A 216 -17.54 28.13 -16.93
N ASP A 217 -17.46 28.63 -18.17
CA ASP A 217 -18.07 29.84 -18.70
C ASP A 217 -17.91 31.16 -17.91
N HIS A 218 -16.84 31.89 -18.24
CA HIS A 218 -16.85 33.36 -18.19
C HIS A 218 -17.38 33.92 -19.51
N ASP A 219 -18.70 33.87 -19.69
CA ASP A 219 -19.40 34.76 -20.62
C ASP A 219 -19.85 36.05 -19.89
N ASP A 220 -19.70 37.17 -20.59
CA ASP A 220 -20.19 38.54 -20.31
C ASP A 220 -19.17 39.58 -19.83
N HIS A 221 -18.31 40.02 -20.75
CA HIS A 221 -17.94 41.43 -20.82
C HIS A 221 -18.14 41.98 -22.24
N ASP A 222 -19.29 42.65 -22.38
CA ASP A 222 -19.63 43.59 -23.45
C ASP A 222 -18.55 44.66 -23.67
N ASP A 223 -18.49 45.10 -24.94
CA ASP A 223 -17.87 46.30 -25.49
C ASP A 223 -16.33 46.34 -25.59
N HIS A 224 -15.82 46.17 -26.81
CA HIS A 224 -15.03 47.23 -27.47
C HIS A 224 -15.05 47.09 -29.00
N ASP A 225 -15.66 48.10 -29.62
CA ASP A 225 -15.52 48.48 -31.03
C ASP A 225 -14.05 48.62 -31.46
N ASP A 226 -13.84 48.42 -32.77
CA ASP A 226 -12.70 48.82 -33.60
C ASP A 226 -11.40 48.00 -33.45
N HIS A 227 -11.03 47.25 -34.48
CA HIS A 227 -10.10 47.74 -35.50
C HIS A 227 -9.90 46.76 -36.67
N ASP A 228 -9.93 47.35 -37.85
CA ASP A 228 -9.60 46.84 -39.17
C ASP A 228 -8.24 46.12 -39.26
N ASP A 229 -8.17 45.27 -40.29
CA ASP A 229 -6.99 44.88 -41.08
C ASP A 229 -5.82 44.20 -40.32
N HIS A 230 -5.49 42.97 -40.72
CA HIS A 230 -4.29 42.76 -41.55
C HIS A 230 -4.24 41.35 -42.13
N ASP A 231 -4.07 41.37 -43.45
CA ASP A 231 -3.66 40.30 -44.35
C ASP A 231 -2.44 39.51 -43.87
N ASP A 232 -2.36 38.30 -44.43
CA ASP A 232 -1.17 37.51 -44.75
C ASP A 232 -0.27 37.10 -43.57
N HIS A 233 -0.10 35.79 -43.39
CA HIS A 233 1.19 35.18 -43.72
C HIS A 233 1.05 33.67 -43.93
N ASP A 234 1.37 33.31 -45.18
CA ASP A 234 1.72 32.00 -45.70
C ASP A 234 2.73 31.23 -44.85
N ASP A 235 2.68 29.91 -45.04
CA ASP A 235 3.78 28.96 -45.08
C ASP A 235 4.76 28.90 -43.90
N HIS A 236 4.71 27.78 -43.17
CA HIS A 236 5.93 27.01 -42.93
C HIS A 236 5.62 25.50 -42.96
N ASP A 237 5.82 24.95 -44.17
CA ASP A 237 6.19 23.57 -44.44
C ASP A 237 7.42 23.13 -43.63
N ASP A 238 7.50 21.81 -43.48
CA ASP A 238 8.70 20.99 -43.27
C ASP A 238 9.50 21.15 -41.98
N HIS A 239 9.48 20.09 -41.17
CA HIS A 239 10.74 19.41 -40.85
C HIS A 239 10.55 17.89 -40.79
N ASP A 240 11.08 17.27 -41.83
CA ASP A 240 11.39 15.86 -42.05
C ASP A 240 12.16 15.18 -40.92
N GLU A 241 11.84 13.89 -40.79
CA GLU A 241 12.70 12.71 -40.65
C GLU A 241 14.16 12.87 -40.19
N GLU A 242 14.54 12.12 -39.16
CA GLU A 242 15.74 11.24 -39.13
C GLU A 242 15.46 10.15 -38.06
N LYS A 243 15.07 8.92 -38.44
CA LYS A 243 15.92 7.75 -38.71
C LYS A 243 16.63 7.10 -37.52
N GLU A 244 16.22 5.85 -37.30
CA GLU A 244 17.03 4.62 -37.24
C GLU A 244 18.22 4.57 -36.25
N ALA A 245 18.16 3.63 -35.31
CA ALA A 245 19.12 2.51 -35.31
C ALA A 245 18.80 1.47 -34.23
N GLU A 246 18.41 0.29 -34.71
CA GLU A 246 18.60 -0.98 -34.04
C GLU A 246 20.02 -1.15 -33.49
N VAL A 247 20.19 -1.68 -32.28
CA VAL A 247 21.32 -2.60 -31.99
C VAL A 247 20.94 -3.64 -30.92
N SER A 248 20.64 -4.84 -31.41
CA SER A 248 21.07 -6.17 -30.91
C SER A 248 21.23 -6.43 -29.41
N ALA A 249 20.38 -7.33 -28.93
CA ALA A 249 20.75 -8.34 -27.94
C ALA A 249 21.98 -9.15 -28.39
N PRO A 250 22.73 -9.71 -27.44
CA PRO A 250 22.96 -11.14 -27.55
C PRO A 250 22.66 -11.89 -26.25
N ALA A 251 21.96 -13.01 -26.43
CA ALA A 251 21.91 -14.12 -25.52
C ALA A 251 23.31 -14.73 -25.28
N SER A 252 23.60 -15.07 -24.03
CA SER A 252 24.61 -16.06 -23.67
C SER A 252 24.20 -16.65 -22.31
N SER A 253 23.53 -17.81 -22.34
CA SER A 253 24.14 -19.13 -22.16
C SER A 253 24.18 -19.55 -20.69
N GLU A 254 23.23 -20.42 -20.35
CA GLU A 254 23.24 -21.32 -19.20
C GLU A 254 24.55 -22.11 -19.12
N PRO A 255 24.91 -22.57 -17.91
CA PRO A 255 25.20 -23.99 -17.80
C PRO A 255 24.34 -24.67 -16.73
N GLU A 256 23.55 -25.64 -17.19
CA GLU A 256 23.08 -26.75 -16.39
C GLU A 256 24.24 -27.51 -15.75
N THR A 257 24.06 -28.01 -14.53
CA THR A 257 24.47 -29.34 -14.02
C THR A 257 24.23 -29.41 -12.48
N PRO A 258 24.15 -30.60 -11.86
CA PRO A 258 23.46 -31.81 -12.30
C PRO A 258 22.55 -32.42 -11.20
N SER A 259 21.68 -33.29 -11.68
CA SER A 259 21.06 -34.45 -11.00
C SER A 259 21.86 -35.01 -9.81
N GLY A 260 21.19 -35.24 -8.67
CA GLY A 260 21.79 -35.91 -7.53
C GLY A 260 20.84 -36.32 -6.41
N SER A 261 20.32 -37.54 -6.54
CA SER A 261 19.94 -38.46 -5.45
C SER A 261 18.66 -38.23 -4.65
N ALA A 262 17.69 -39.08 -5.01
CA ALA A 262 16.72 -39.67 -4.11
C ALA A 262 17.36 -40.19 -2.80
N VAL A 263 16.70 -39.90 -1.69
CA VAL A 263 16.76 -40.74 -0.48
C VAL A 263 15.33 -41.12 -0.10
N ALA A 264 15.04 -42.40 -0.34
CA ALA A 264 13.96 -43.12 0.29
C ALA A 264 14.25 -43.25 1.80
N GLY A 265 13.22 -43.12 2.64
CA GLY A 265 13.33 -43.40 4.07
C GLY A 265 12.02 -43.08 4.77
N ALA A 266 11.05 -43.99 4.68
CA ALA A 266 10.69 -44.86 5.80
C ALA A 266 9.46 -44.34 6.55
N SER A 267 8.32 -44.79 6.06
CA SER A 267 7.09 -44.95 6.82
C SER A 267 7.33 -45.80 8.06
N LEU A 268 7.14 -45.20 9.23
CA LEU A 268 6.91 -45.93 10.48
C LEU A 268 5.55 -45.49 11.00
N GLY A 269 4.55 -46.32 10.72
CA GLY A 269 3.30 -46.31 11.46
C GLY A 269 3.59 -46.62 12.92
N VAL A 270 3.11 -45.76 13.82
CA VAL A 270 2.98 -46.12 15.23
C VAL A 270 1.49 -46.29 15.50
N ALA A 271 1.20 -47.50 15.95
CA ALA A 271 -0.11 -48.03 16.22
C ALA A 271 -0.82 -47.26 17.34
N ALA A 272 -2.13 -47.22 17.19
CA ALA A 272 -3.10 -46.91 18.23
C ALA A 272 -2.81 -47.68 19.53
N PHE A 273 -2.80 -46.97 20.65
CA PHE A 273 -3.07 -47.56 21.96
C PHE A 273 -4.39 -47.00 22.49
N ILE A 274 -5.38 -47.89 22.45
CA ILE A 274 -6.65 -47.78 23.18
C ILE A 274 -6.39 -48.28 24.61
N THR A 275 -6.55 -47.40 25.60
CA THR A 275 -6.96 -47.70 26.99
C THR A 275 -7.44 -46.35 27.56
N GLY A 276 -8.67 -46.11 27.99
CA GLY A 276 -9.64 -47.01 28.60
C GLY A 276 -9.46 -47.06 30.12
N LEU A 277 -9.85 -46.01 30.85
CA LEU A 277 -10.17 -46.02 32.30
C LEU A 277 -10.86 -44.67 32.65
N ALA A 278 -12.19 -44.59 32.73
CA ALA A 278 -13.04 -44.91 33.89
C ALA A 278 -12.84 -43.98 35.12
N MET A 279 -13.81 -43.09 35.29
CA MET A 279 -14.48 -42.66 36.53
C MET A 279 -13.64 -42.54 37.81
N PHE A 280 -13.49 -41.31 38.31
CA PHE A 280 -14.03 -40.84 39.60
C PHE A 280 -14.16 -39.31 39.57
#